data_AF-A0A1Q2SL68-F1
#
_entry.id   AF-A0A1Q2SL68-F1
#
_cell.length_a   1.000
_cell.length_b   1.000
_cell.length_c   1.000
_cell.angle_alpha   90.00
_cell.angle_beta   90.00
_cell.angle_gamma   90.00
#
_symmetry.space_group_name_H-M   'P 1'
#
loop_
_entity.id
_entity.type
_entity.pdbx_description
1 polymer ?
#
loop_
_entity_poly.entity_id
_entity_poly.type
_entity_poly.pdbx_seq_one_letter_code
_entity_poly.pdbx_strand_id
1 'polypeptide(L)'
;MSKFDEAIDKYSAEVKRLNLDISHDFLVSVAKSLGPSIYNANSELVSSTSQDELGTVRKNFLIGKLGLKEDPELDQAIKEVIEKLGSANRKKYRTLFYALLIKRFNKEALYI
;
A
#
# COMPACT_ATOMS: atom_id res chain seq x y z
N MET A 1 -17.57 -4.99 -16.16
CA MET A 1 -16.25 -5.08 -15.49
C MET A 1 -16.41 -5.93 -14.25
N SER A 2 -15.40 -6.71 -13.87
CA SER A 2 -15.43 -7.43 -12.59
C SER A 2 -15.18 -6.46 -11.43
N LYS A 3 -15.52 -6.86 -10.19
CA LYS A 3 -15.17 -6.07 -8.99
C LYS A 3 -13.67 -5.81 -8.89
N PHE A 4 -12.85 -6.74 -9.38
CA PHE A 4 -11.39 -6.57 -9.42
C PHE A 4 -10.99 -5.45 -10.38
N ASP A 5 -11.56 -5.43 -11.59
CA ASP A 5 -11.28 -4.39 -12.58
C ASP A 5 -11.68 -3.00 -12.04
N GLU A 6 -12.86 -2.89 -11.41
CA GLU A 6 -13.31 -1.66 -10.76
C GLU A 6 -12.34 -1.17 -9.66
N ALA A 7 -11.78 -2.10 -8.88
CA ALA A 7 -10.77 -1.76 -7.87
C ALA A 7 -9.46 -1.29 -8.52
N ILE A 8 -9.00 -1.96 -9.59
CA ILE A 8 -7.80 -1.57 -10.32
C ILE A 8 -7.96 -0.21 -11.00
N ASP A 9 -9.11 0.08 -11.59
CA ASP A 9 -9.40 1.39 -12.20
C ASP A 9 -9.36 2.49 -11.14
N LYS A 10 -9.99 2.25 -9.99
CA LYS A 10 -9.95 3.16 -8.83
C LYS A 10 -8.52 3.46 -8.39
N TYR A 11 -7.69 2.43 -8.24
CA TYR A 11 -6.30 2.59 -7.82
C TYR A 11 -5.44 3.25 -8.91
N SER A 12 -5.66 2.91 -10.17
CA SER A 12 -4.94 3.49 -11.31
C SER A 12 -5.25 4.98 -11.48
N ALA A 13 -6.50 5.38 -11.26
CA ALA A 13 -6.89 6.80 -11.25
C ALA A 13 -6.15 7.57 -10.14
N GLU A 14 -6.05 6.97 -8.96
CA GLU A 14 -5.35 7.59 -7.82
C GLU A 14 -3.82 7.66 -8.04
N VAL A 15 -3.21 6.63 -8.64
CA VAL A 15 -1.79 6.64 -9.07
C VAL A 15 -1.52 7.81 -10.01
N LYS A 16 -2.37 8.00 -11.03
CA LYS A 16 -2.27 9.13 -11.97
C LYS A 16 -2.46 10.47 -11.28
N ARG A 17 -3.48 10.59 -10.41
CA ARG A 17 -3.80 11.82 -9.69
C ARG A 17 -2.66 12.28 -8.78
N LEU A 18 -1.97 11.34 -8.15
CA LEU A 18 -0.86 11.59 -7.23
C LEU A 18 0.51 11.54 -7.92
N ASN A 19 0.56 11.28 -9.23
CA ASN A 19 1.78 11.11 -10.01
C ASN A 19 2.77 10.11 -9.38
N LEU A 20 2.24 8.96 -8.93
CA LEU A 20 3.05 7.91 -8.30
C LEU A 20 3.74 7.06 -9.37
N ASP A 21 5.02 6.76 -9.15
CA ASP A 21 5.73 5.76 -9.95
C ASP A 21 5.28 4.37 -9.52
N ILE A 22 4.19 3.86 -10.09
CA ILE A 22 3.67 2.50 -9.89
C ILE A 22 3.17 2.01 -11.26
N SER A 23 3.79 0.95 -11.82
CA SER A 23 3.31 0.37 -13.08
C SER A 23 2.00 -0.38 -12.88
N HIS A 24 1.23 -0.52 -13.95
CA HIS A 24 -0.06 -1.22 -13.92
C HIS A 24 0.08 -2.69 -13.49
N ASP A 25 1.03 -3.42 -14.06
CA ASP A 25 1.21 -4.85 -13.75
C ASP A 25 1.59 -5.06 -12.27
N PHE A 26 2.47 -4.20 -11.74
CA PHE A 26 2.85 -4.24 -10.34
C PHE A 26 1.66 -3.89 -9.43
N LEU A 27 0.86 -2.90 -9.80
CA LEU A 27 -0.37 -2.55 -9.09
C LEU A 27 -1.35 -3.73 -9.05
N VAL A 28 -1.54 -4.42 -10.18
CA VAL A 28 -2.39 -5.62 -10.28
C VAL A 28 -1.89 -6.74 -9.40
N SER A 29 -0.58 -6.99 -9.37
CA SER A 29 0.03 -8.03 -8.54
C SER A 29 -0.16 -7.75 -7.04
N VAL A 30 0.10 -6.52 -6.60
CA VAL A 30 -0.12 -6.10 -5.21
C VAL A 30 -1.61 -6.21 -4.84
N ALA A 31 -2.52 -5.78 -5.71
CA ALA A 31 -3.96 -5.90 -5.47
C ALA A 31 -4.41 -7.36 -5.34
N LYS A 32 -3.91 -8.27 -6.19
CA LYS A 32 -4.17 -9.72 -6.08
C LYS A 32 -3.69 -10.29 -4.76
N SER A 33 -2.51 -9.89 -4.29
CA SER A 33 -1.94 -10.34 -3.01
C SER A 33 -2.79 -9.97 -1.79
N LEU A 34 -3.51 -8.86 -1.88
CA LEU A 34 -4.41 -8.37 -0.83
C LEU A 34 -5.76 -9.10 -0.83
N GLY A 35 -6.09 -9.82 -1.91
CA GLY A 35 -7.28 -10.64 -2.03
C GLY A 35 -8.57 -9.85 -1.78
N PRO A 36 -9.54 -10.37 -1.00
CA PRO A 36 -10.84 -9.74 -0.82
C PRO A 36 -10.81 -8.42 -0.03
N SER A 37 -9.69 -8.09 0.62
CA SER A 37 -9.57 -6.88 1.43
C SER A 37 -9.73 -5.59 0.62
N ILE A 38 -9.45 -5.65 -0.69
CA ILE A 38 -9.57 -4.51 -1.62
C ILE A 38 -11.02 -4.11 -1.91
N TYR A 39 -12.01 -4.92 -1.49
CA TYR A 39 -13.42 -4.67 -1.70
C TYR A 39 -14.16 -4.20 -0.43
N ASN A 40 -13.48 -4.20 0.72
CA ASN A 40 -14.08 -3.82 2.00
C ASN A 40 -13.55 -2.45 2.42
N ALA A 41 -14.47 -1.50 2.64
CA ALA A 41 -14.14 -0.10 2.93
C ALA A 41 -13.18 0.09 4.12
N ASN A 42 -13.27 -0.77 5.14
CA ASN A 42 -12.39 -0.70 6.32
C ASN A 42 -11.01 -1.30 6.02
N SER A 43 -10.96 -2.40 5.26
CA SER A 43 -9.71 -3.10 4.94
C SER A 43 -9.11 -2.69 3.59
N GLU A 44 -9.67 -1.74 2.86
CA GLU A 44 -9.06 -1.18 1.66
C GLU A 44 -8.26 0.09 1.95
N LEU A 45 -8.47 0.72 3.12
CA LEU A 45 -7.82 1.97 3.53
C LEU A 45 -6.86 1.77 4.71
N VAL A 46 -5.79 2.55 4.76
CA VAL A 46 -4.85 2.62 5.88
C VAL A 46 -5.04 3.95 6.61
N SER A 47 -5.36 3.90 7.90
CA SER A 47 -5.46 5.09 8.73
C SER A 47 -4.07 5.60 9.14
N SER A 48 -3.68 6.78 8.64
CA SER A 48 -2.39 7.40 8.97
C SER A 48 -2.32 8.00 10.38
N THR A 49 -3.45 8.12 11.08
CA THR A 49 -3.52 8.67 12.44
C THR A 49 -3.67 7.60 13.51
N SER A 50 -3.98 6.35 13.12
CA SER A 50 -4.08 5.22 14.03
C SER A 50 -2.71 4.58 14.22
N GLN A 51 -2.12 4.74 15.42
CA GLN A 51 -0.84 4.11 15.74
C GLN A 51 -0.94 2.58 15.70
N ASP A 52 -2.08 2.00 16.08
CA ASP A 52 -2.32 0.55 16.03
C ASP A 52 -2.32 0.01 14.59
N GLU A 53 -2.93 0.77 13.67
CA GLU A 53 -2.92 0.45 12.25
C GLU A 53 -1.48 0.48 11.69
N LEU A 54 -0.73 1.55 11.98
CA LEU A 54 0.65 1.68 11.51
C LEU A 54 1.55 0.59 12.13
N GLY A 55 1.36 0.27 13.41
CA GLY A 55 2.04 -0.84 14.07
C GLY A 55 1.73 -2.19 13.44
N THR A 56 0.49 -2.39 12.98
CA THR A 56 0.08 -3.59 12.24
C THR A 56 0.75 -3.67 10.87
N VAL A 57 0.83 -2.55 10.13
CA VAL A 57 1.58 -2.48 8.86
C VAL A 57 3.04 -2.81 9.08
N ARG A 58 3.67 -2.22 10.10
CA ARG A 58 5.06 -2.48 10.46
C ARG A 58 5.31 -3.95 10.80
N LYS A 59 4.55 -4.50 11.75
CA LYS A 59 4.76 -5.86 12.26
C LYS A 59 4.37 -6.93 11.24
N ASN A 60 3.18 -6.84 10.68
CA ASN A 60 2.62 -7.94 9.87
C ASN A 60 3.08 -7.86 8.43
N PHE A 61 3.16 -6.66 7.85
CA PHE A 61 3.52 -6.50 6.45
C PHE A 61 5.03 -6.32 6.26
N LEU A 62 5.63 -5.27 6.83
CA LEU A 62 7.06 -4.99 6.62
C LEU A 62 7.95 -6.10 7.21
N ILE A 63 7.75 -6.46 8.48
CA ILE A 63 8.54 -7.52 9.11
C ILE A 63 8.04 -8.90 8.66
N GLY A 64 6.74 -9.17 8.84
CA GLY A 64 6.17 -10.50 8.60
C GLY A 64 6.12 -10.95 7.14
N LYS A 65 5.70 -10.09 6.20
CA LYS A 65 5.55 -10.46 4.77
C LYS A 65 6.78 -10.13 3.94
N LEU A 66 7.38 -8.96 4.12
CA LEU A 66 8.56 -8.54 3.35
C LEU A 66 9.88 -9.05 3.94
N GLY A 67 9.83 -9.62 5.15
CA GLY A 67 11.00 -10.19 5.83
C GLY A 67 12.03 -9.15 6.25
N LEU A 68 11.60 -7.91 6.51
CA LEU A 68 12.49 -6.85 6.97
C LEU A 68 12.81 -7.05 8.46
N LYS A 69 14.01 -6.64 8.85
CA LYS A 69 14.39 -6.64 10.26
C LYS A 69 13.67 -5.50 10.98
N GLU A 70 13.48 -5.69 12.28
CA GLU A 70 12.94 -4.64 13.13
C GLU A 70 13.95 -3.47 13.23
N ASP A 71 13.60 -2.35 12.61
CA ASP A 71 14.48 -1.17 12.49
C ASP A 71 13.65 0.13 12.55
N PRO A 72 14.17 1.24 13.12
CA PRO A 72 13.51 2.55 13.06
C PRO A 72 13.23 3.07 11.64
N GLU A 73 13.98 2.62 10.62
CA GLU A 73 13.74 2.96 9.21
C GLU A 73 12.33 2.56 8.74
N LEU A 74 11.73 1.51 9.32
CA LEU A 74 10.39 1.07 8.95
C LEU A 74 9.34 2.15 9.22
N ASP A 75 9.46 2.84 10.36
CA ASP A 75 8.55 3.92 10.75
C ASP A 75 8.78 5.17 9.89
N GLN A 76 10.03 5.43 9.51
CA GLN A 76 10.38 6.49 8.59
C GLN A 76 9.80 6.24 7.19
N ALA A 77 9.92 5.03 6.66
CA ALA A 77 9.33 4.64 5.38
C ALA A 77 7.80 4.76 5.38
N ILE A 78 7.14 4.38 6.48
CA ILE A 78 5.69 4.56 6.64
C ILE A 78 5.30 6.04 6.55
N LYS A 79 6.05 6.94 7.23
CA LYS A 79 5.80 8.39 7.17
C LYS A 79 6.00 8.94 5.76
N GLU A 80 7.08 8.56 5.08
CA GLU A 80 7.35 8.96 3.69
C GLU A 80 6.21 8.53 2.75
N VAL A 81 5.66 7.32 2.93
CA VAL A 81 4.53 6.84 2.15
C VAL A 81 3.25 7.62 2.46
N ILE A 82 2.99 7.95 3.73
CA ILE A 82 1.87 8.81 4.14
C ILE A 82 1.95 10.18 3.45
N GLU A 83 3.13 10.78 3.39
CA GLU A 83 3.38 12.06 2.72
C GLU A 83 3.17 11.96 1.21
N LYS A 84 3.70 10.91 0.56
CA LYS A 84 3.49 10.64 -0.88
C LYS A 84 2.01 10.47 -1.23
N LEU A 85 1.24 9.82 -0.36
CA LEU A 85 -0.21 9.66 -0.54
C LEU A 85 -1.02 10.90 -0.14
N GLY A 86 -0.35 11.89 0.47
CA GLY A 86 -0.91 13.12 1.00
C GLY A 86 -1.45 12.94 2.42
N SER A 87 -0.87 13.63 3.40
CA SER A 87 -1.30 13.54 4.81
C SER A 87 -2.78 13.87 4.99
N ALA A 88 -3.31 14.86 4.25
CA ALA A 88 -4.72 15.24 4.25
C ALA A 88 -5.65 14.29 3.46
N ASN A 89 -5.10 13.37 2.66
CA ASN A 89 -5.88 12.40 1.91
C ASN A 89 -6.50 11.38 2.87
N ARG A 90 -7.83 11.37 2.96
CA ARG A 90 -8.56 10.40 3.80
C ARG A 90 -8.60 9.00 3.17
N LYS A 91 -8.37 8.88 1.87
CA LYS A 91 -8.44 7.62 1.11
C LYS A 91 -7.04 7.13 0.76
N LYS A 92 -6.27 6.73 1.76
CA LYS A 92 -4.96 6.08 1.55
C LYS A 92 -5.19 4.59 1.29
N TYR A 93 -5.38 4.22 0.02
CA TYR A 93 -5.63 2.83 -0.36
C TYR A 93 -4.46 1.93 0.02
N ARG A 94 -4.74 0.83 0.71
CA ARG A 94 -3.75 -0.15 1.18
C ARG A 94 -2.93 -0.74 0.04
N THR A 95 -3.54 -0.96 -1.12
CA THR A 95 -2.84 -1.37 -2.34
C THR A 95 -1.72 -0.41 -2.70
N LEU A 96 -1.99 0.90 -2.72
CA LEU A 96 -0.98 1.92 -3.05
C LEU A 96 0.03 2.09 -1.91
N PHE A 97 -0.44 2.04 -0.67
CA PHE A 97 0.42 2.11 0.51
C PHE A 97 1.47 0.99 0.49
N TYR A 98 1.04 -0.24 0.23
CA TYR A 98 1.91 -1.40 0.21
C TYR A 98 2.81 -1.39 -1.03
N ALA A 99 2.30 -1.02 -2.21
CA ALA A 99 3.12 -0.86 -3.40
C ALA A 99 4.29 0.11 -3.19
N LEU A 100 4.05 1.27 -2.56
CA LEU A 100 5.10 2.23 -2.26
C LEU A 100 6.12 1.73 -1.23
N LEU A 101 5.66 1.01 -0.20
CA LEU A 101 6.55 0.37 0.78
C LEU A 101 7.41 -0.73 0.13
N ILE A 102 6.82 -1.56 -0.72
CA ILE A 102 7.55 -2.61 -1.45
C ILE A 102 8.66 -1.98 -2.29
N LYS A 103 8.33 -0.92 -3.06
CA LYS A 103 9.33 -0.16 -3.84
C LYS A 103 10.42 0.46 -2.96
N ARG A 104 10.04 1.08 -1.84
CA ARG A 104 10.99 1.73 -0.91
C ARG A 104 12.06 0.77 -0.37
N PHE A 105 11.74 -0.52 -0.26
CA PHE A 105 12.66 -1.55 0.24
C PHE A 105 13.18 -2.49 -0.85
N ASN A 106 12.97 -2.18 -2.13
CA ASN A 106 13.39 -3.00 -3.28
C ASN A 106 12.88 -4.46 -3.20
N LYS A 107 11.62 -4.63 -2.76
CA LYS A 107 10.97 -5.95 -2.55
C LYS A 107 10.02 -6.34 -3.69
N GLU A 108 10.07 -5.65 -4.83
CA GLU A 108 9.20 -5.90 -5.98
C GLU A 108 9.31 -7.33 -6.49
N ALA A 109 10.48 -7.96 -6.32
CA ALA A 109 10.74 -9.36 -6.65
C ALA A 109 9.76 -10.36 -6.02
N LEU A 110 9.11 -10.01 -4.92
CA LEU A 110 8.08 -10.84 -4.27
C LEU A 110 6.70 -10.75 -4.94
N TYR A 111 6.54 -9.83 -5.90
CA TYR A 111 5.26 -9.43 -6.50
C TYR A 111 5.36 -9.32 -8.03
N ILE A 112 6.30 -10.03 -8.65
CA ILE A 112 6.39 -10.17 -10.11
C ILE A 112 5.79 -11.50 -10.57
#